data_AF-A0A938YYA3-F1
#
_entry.id   AF-A0A938YYA3-F1
#
_cell.length_a   1.000
_cell.length_b   1.000
_cell.length_c   1.000
_cell.angle_alpha   90.00
_cell.angle_beta   90.00
_cell.angle_gamma   90.00
#
_symmetry.space_group_name_H-M   'P 1'
#
loop_
_entity.id
_entity.type
_entity.pdbx_description
1 polymer ?
#
loop_
_entity_poly.entity_id
_entity_poly.type
_entity_poly.pdbx_seq_one_letter_code
_entity_poly.pdbx_strand_id
1 'polypeptide(L)' 'MAFGRGRMGNFAMGPGGNCTCIKCGSKIPHTRGMPCTEMLCPKCGSPMTRER' A
#
# COMPACT_ATOMS: atom_id res chain seq x y z
N MET A 1 7.37 30.03 -27.80
CA MET A 1 8.01 28.79 -27.31
C MET A 1 6.95 27.74 -26.99
N ALA A 2 7.27 26.45 -27.17
CA ALA A 2 6.35 25.32 -27.22
C ALA A 2 5.80 24.84 -25.86
N PHE A 3 4.62 24.21 -25.94
CA PHE A 3 3.84 23.52 -24.90
C PHE A 3 4.62 22.43 -24.14
N GLY A 4 4.43 22.32 -22.82
CA GLY A 4 5.15 21.33 -22.00
C GLY A 4 4.42 20.85 -20.75
N ARG A 5 3.39 20.01 -20.94
CA ARG A 5 2.84 19.00 -20.02
C ARG A 5 2.58 19.41 -18.56
N GLY A 6 1.30 19.53 -18.23
CA GLY A 6 0.82 19.16 -16.90
C GLY A 6 1.27 17.75 -16.55
N ARG A 7 2.01 17.62 -15.44
CA ARG A 7 2.21 16.33 -14.78
C ARG A 7 1.51 16.43 -13.44
N MET A 8 0.25 16.01 -13.49
CA MET A 8 -0.47 15.22 -12.49
C MET A 8 0.31 15.00 -11.19
N GLY A 9 -0.35 15.35 -10.09
CA GLY A 9 0.15 15.32 -8.72
C GLY A 9 1.21 14.28 -8.43
N ASN A 10 2.21 14.73 -7.67
CA ASN A 10 2.93 13.91 -6.73
C ASN A 10 1.94 13.21 -5.78
N PHE A 11 1.25 12.17 -6.25
CA PHE A 11 0.94 11.06 -5.38
C PHE A 11 2.29 10.52 -4.96
N ALA A 12 2.75 11.02 -3.83
CA ALA A 12 3.79 10.43 -3.04
C ALA A 12 3.36 8.98 -2.75
N MET A 13 3.62 8.08 -3.69
CA MET A 13 3.75 6.65 -3.44
C MET A 13 5.03 6.48 -2.64
N GLY A 14 5.04 7.02 -1.43
CA GLY A 14 6.18 7.00 -0.53
C GLY A 14 6.57 5.55 -0.21
N PRO A 15 7.82 5.29 0.15
CA PRO A 15 8.30 3.98 0.60
C PRO A 15 7.79 3.60 2.02
N GLY A 16 6.53 3.91 2.29
CA GLY A 16 5.73 3.47 3.44
C GLY A 16 4.33 3.19 2.94
N GLY A 17 4.09 1.96 2.46
CA GLY A 17 2.73 1.52 2.09
C GLY A 17 2.01 1.00 3.33
N ASN A 18 0.68 1.03 3.34
CA ASN A 18 -0.10 0.25 4.28
C ASN A 18 -0.27 -1.17 3.73
N CYS A 19 -0.31 -2.17 4.61
CA CYS A 19 -0.74 -3.50 4.22
C CYS A 19 -2.27 -3.54 4.27
N THR A 20 -2.92 -3.96 3.19
CA THR A 20 -4.37 -4.10 3.09
C THR A 20 -4.75 -5.59 2.99
N CYS A 21 -5.70 -6.08 3.80
CA CYS A 21 -6.23 -7.46 3.65
C CYS A 21 -7.03 -7.54 2.34
N ILE A 22 -6.70 -8.52 1.49
CA ILE A 22 -7.41 -8.75 0.21
C ILE A 22 -8.86 -9.23 0.41
N LYS A 23 -9.18 -9.82 1.57
CA LYS A 23 -10.53 -10.30 1.87
C LYS A 23 -11.44 -9.24 2.50
N CYS A 24 -10.92 -8.46 3.44
CA CYS A 24 -11.74 -7.53 4.22
C CYS A 24 -11.39 -6.05 4.02
N GLY A 25 -10.34 -5.72 3.25
CA GLY A 25 -9.93 -4.34 3.00
C GLY A 25 -9.33 -3.62 4.21
N SER A 26 -9.00 -4.35 5.29
CA SER A 26 -8.40 -3.73 6.49
C SER A 26 -6.99 -3.25 6.20
N LYS A 27 -6.75 -1.96 6.45
CA LYS A 27 -5.45 -1.31 6.28
C LYS A 27 -4.71 -1.30 7.61
N ILE A 28 -3.50 -1.82 7.62
CA ILE A 28 -2.59 -1.75 8.77
C ILE A 28 -1.30 -1.04 8.35
N PRO A 29 -0.62 -0.35 9.28
CA PRO A 29 0.71 0.16 9.03
C PRO A 29 1.65 -1.01 8.71
N HIS A 30 2.35 -0.94 7.58
CA HIS A 30 3.38 -1.92 7.26
C HIS A 30 4.54 -1.81 8.27
N THR A 31 4.86 -2.91 8.92
CA THR A 31 6.00 -3.01 9.83
C THR A 31 7.28 -3.29 9.05
N ARG A 32 8.30 -2.46 9.25
CA ARG A 32 9.63 -2.71 8.65
C ARG A 32 10.21 -3.99 9.24
N GLY A 33 10.67 -4.88 8.38
CA GLY A 33 11.23 -6.18 8.78
C GLY A 33 10.32 -7.38 8.50
N MET A 34 9.02 -7.17 8.21
CA MET A 34 8.13 -8.22 7.73
C MET A 34 7.36 -7.77 6.49
N PRO A 35 7.42 -8.48 5.36
CA PRO A 35 6.63 -8.15 4.18
C PRO A 35 5.12 -8.27 4.49
N CYS A 36 4.28 -7.42 3.87
CA CYS A 36 2.83 -7.48 4.04
C CYS A 36 2.25 -8.88 3.75
N THR A 37 2.85 -9.59 2.81
CA THR A 37 2.42 -10.93 2.36
C THR A 37 2.62 -12.02 3.40
N GLU A 38 3.52 -11.81 4.36
CA GLU A 38 3.82 -12.77 5.43
C GLU A 38 3.00 -12.47 6.70
N MET A 39 2.40 -11.27 6.79
CA MET A 39 1.42 -10.94 7.82
C MET A 39 0.04 -11.51 7.47
N LEU A 40 -0.54 -12.20 8.46
CA LEU A 40 -1.94 -12.61 8.45
C LEU A 40 -2.79 -11.52 9.12
N CYS A 41 -3.89 -11.16 8.49
CA CYS A 41 -4.76 -10.13 9.05
C CYS A 41 -5.55 -10.66 10.26
N PRO A 42 -5.55 -9.95 11.40
CA PRO A 42 -6.19 -10.40 12.63
C PRO A 42 -7.73 -10.42 12.57
N LYS A 43 -8.34 -9.82 11.53
CA LYS A 43 -9.80 -9.86 11.32
C LYS A 43 -10.27 -11.02 10.45
N CYS A 44 -9.53 -11.31 9.38
CA CYS A 44 -9.94 -12.22 8.29
C CYS A 44 -9.08 -13.50 8.26
N GLY A 45 -7.92 -13.55 8.93
CA GLY A 45 -6.94 -14.64 8.85
C GLY A 45 -6.30 -14.80 7.48
N SER A 46 -6.48 -13.84 6.57
CA SER A 46 -5.99 -13.90 5.19
C SER A 46 -4.66 -13.14 5.05
N PRO A 47 -3.80 -13.53 4.08
CA PRO A 47 -2.56 -12.83 3.81
C PRO A 47 -2.84 -11.40 3.37
N MET A 48 -2.00 -10.48 3.83
CA MET A 48 -2.14 -9.07 3.49
C MET A 48 -1.32 -8.73 2.24
N THR A 49 -1.69 -7.67 1.54
CA THR A 49 -0.95 -7.18 0.37
C THR A 49 -0.58 -5.73 0.55
N ARG A 50 0.49 -5.27 -0.08
CA ARG A 50 0.85 -3.84 -0.05
C ARG A 50 -0.13 -3.07 -0.92
N GLU A 51 -0.84 -2.10 -0.34
CA GLU A 51 -1.64 -1.13 -1.09
C GLU A 51 -0.68 -0.26 -1.91
N ARG A 52 -0.76 -0.35 -3.24
CA ARG A 52 0.04 0.44 -4.20
C ARG A 52 -0.53 1.84 -4.35
#